data_AF-A0A4P9XT78-F1
#
_entry.id   AF-A0A4P9XT78-F1
#
_cell.length_a   1.000
_cell.length_b   1.000
_cell.length_c   1.000
_cell.angle_alpha   90.00
_cell.angle_beta   90.00
_cell.angle_gamma   90.00
#
_symmetry.space_group_name_H-M   'P 1'
#
loop_
_entity.id
_entity.type
_entity.pdbx_description
1 polymer ?
#
loop_
_entity_poly.entity_id
_entity_poly.type
_entity_poly.pdbx_seq_one_letter_code
_entity_poly.pdbx_strand_id
1 'polypeptide(L)' 'FFVFPDLGVKRPGVFRIQFVLYQRAGQTLRQLGTVTSDPFVVYSTKMFPGVLESTALSRMFVNQGVKIRLRNGHQ' A
#
# COMPACT_ATOMS: atom_id res chain seq x y z
N PHE A 1 -7.73 -8.02 -7.21
CA PHE A 1 -6.61 -7.25 -6.64
C PHE A 1 -6.70 -7.26 -5.13
N PHE A 2 -5.56 -7.22 -4.43
CA PHE A 2 -5.50 -6.92 -3.00
C PHE A 2 -4.96 -5.49 -2.87
N VAL A 3 -5.76 -4.60 -2.28
CA VAL A 3 -5.42 -3.17 -2.14
C VAL A 3 -5.31 -2.84 -0.65
N PHE A 4 -4.23 -2.16 -0.28
CA PHE A 4 -3.93 -1.79 1.11
C PHE A 4 -3.83 -0.26 1.22
N PRO A 5 -4.96 0.47 1.19
CA PRO A 5 -4.95 1.94 1.14
C PRO A 5 -4.61 2.59 2.49
N ASP A 6 -4.58 1.79 3.56
CA ASP A 6 -4.34 2.26 4.93
C ASP A 6 -3.24 1.41 5.57
N LEU A 7 -2.01 1.88 5.43
CA LEU A 7 -0.80 1.32 6.04
C LEU A 7 0.03 2.47 6.60
N GLY A 8 0.62 2.27 7.78
CA GLY A 8 1.45 3.26 8.44
C GLY A 8 2.67 2.65 9.10
N VAL A 9 3.83 3.30 8.94
CA VAL A 9 5.09 2.95 9.63
C VAL A 9 5.48 4.13 10.51
N LYS A 10 5.71 3.87 11.80
CA LYS A 10 5.95 4.93 12.79
C LYS A 10 7.41 5.41 12.85
N ARG A 11 8.35 4.56 12.44
CA ARG A 11 9.80 4.83 12.58
C ARG A 11 10.38 5.24 11.22
N PRO A 12 11.14 6.34 11.14
CA PRO A 12 11.84 6.69 9.92
C PRO A 12 12.85 5.61 9.50
N GLY A 13 13.06 5.46 8.20
CA GLY A 13 13.97 4.45 7.64
C GLY A 13 13.58 4.00 6.25
N VAL A 14 14.37 3.06 5.69
CA VAL A 14 14.07 2.41 4.42
C VAL A 14 13.49 1.03 4.69
N PHE A 15 12.32 0.74 4.14
CA PHE A 15 11.58 -0.49 4.40
C PHE A 15 11.12 -1.15 3.10
N ARG A 16 10.73 -2.41 3.21
CA ARG A 16 10.02 -3.16 2.17
C ARG A 16 8.80 -3.82 2.80
N ILE A 17 7.73 -4.00 2.03
CA ILE A 17 6.56 -4.76 2.45
C ILE A 17 6.65 -6.17 1.84
N GLN A 18 6.55 -7.20 2.68
CA GLN A 18 6.37 -8.57 2.22
C GLN A 18 4.89 -8.93 2.24
N PHE A 19 4.35 -9.24 1.07
CA PHE A 19 3.00 -9.73 0.90
C PHE A 19 3.03 -11.25 0.87
N VAL A 20 2.17 -11.89 1.65
CA VAL A 20 2.04 -13.35 1.69
C VAL A 20 0.59 -13.71 1.41
N LEU A 21 0.37 -14.49 0.35
CA LEU A 21 -0.96 -14.92 -0.04
C LEU A 21 -1.29 -16.25 0.64
N TYR A 22 -2.43 -16.31 1.31
CA TYR A 22 -2.97 -17.53 1.89
C TYR A 22 -4.30 -17.90 1.25
N GLN A 23 -4.51 -19.19 1.05
CA GLN A 23 -5.80 -19.79 0.72
C GLN A 23 -6.37 -20.46 1.96
N ARG A 24 -7.62 -20.16 2.28
CA ARG A 24 -8.35 -20.86 3.34
C ARG A 24 -9.00 -22.12 2.78
N ALA A 25 -8.73 -23.26 3.42
CA ALA A 25 -9.39 -24.54 3.16
C ALA A 25 -9.95 -25.07 4.49
N GLY A 26 -11.24 -24.82 4.74
CA GLY A 26 -11.88 -25.12 6.02
C GLY A 26 -11.27 -24.32 7.18
N GLN A 27 -10.66 -25.04 8.13
CA GLN A 27 -9.95 -24.46 9.28
C GLN A 27 -8.46 -24.24 9.04
N THR A 28 -7.94 -24.65 7.87
CA THR A 28 -6.51 -24.49 7.55
C THR A 28 -6.27 -23.28 6.65
N LEU A 29 -5.10 -22.66 6.81
CA LEU A 29 -4.56 -21.63 5.93
C LEU A 29 -3.33 -22.20 5.22
N ARG A 30 -3.38 -22.29 3.89
CA ARG A 30 -2.27 -22.71 3.06
C ARG A 30 -1.62 -21.50 2.42
N GLN A 31 -0.31 -21.32 2.62
CA GLN A 31 0.45 -20.30 1.91
C GLN A 31 0.55 -20.66 0.42
N LEU A 32 0.19 -19.74 -0.45
CA LEU A 32 0.25 -19.91 -1.90
C LEU A 32 1.47 -19.25 -2.52
N GLY A 33 1.97 -18.17 -1.93
CA GLY A 33 3.12 -17.45 -2.48
C GLY A 33 3.46 -16.19 -1.69
N THR A 34 4.60 -15.60 -2.02
CA THR A 34 5.08 -14.37 -1.41
C THR A 34 5.61 -13.43 -2.48
N VAL A 35 5.53 -12.13 -2.24
CA VAL A 35 6.20 -11.11 -3.05
C VAL A 35 6.63 -9.96 -2.16
N THR A 36 7.77 -9.34 -2.47
CA THR A 36 8.31 -8.22 -1.71
C THR A 36 8.29 -6.96 -2.55
N SER A 37 7.83 -5.84 -1.99
CA SER A 37 7.81 -4.55 -2.67
C SER A 37 9.22 -4.05 -2.98
N ASP A 38 9.32 -3.03 -3.82
CA ASP A 38 10.50 -2.17 -3.87
C ASP A 38 10.73 -1.46 -2.52
N PRO A 39 11.98 -1.06 -2.22
CA PRO A 39 12.26 -0.26 -1.05
C PRO A 39 11.57 1.11 -1.11
N PHE A 40 11.05 1.57 0.03
CA PHE A 40 10.47 2.90 0.18
C PHE A 40 10.99 3.58 1.44
N VAL A 41 10.97 4.91 1.43
CA VAL A 41 11.46 5.74 2.53
C VAL A 41 10.30 6.18 3.41
N VAL A 42 10.42 5.94 4.71
CA VAL A 42 9.59 6.55 5.75
C VAL A 42 10.35 7.76 6.27
N TYR A 43 9.87 8.94 5.93
CA TYR A 43 10.50 10.21 6.30
C TYR A 43 10.15 10.59 7.74
N SER A 44 11.06 11.29 8.41
CA SER A 44 10.69 12.06 9.60
C SER A 44 9.81 13.25 9.19
N THR A 45 9.09 13.83 10.15
CA THR A 45 8.22 15.00 9.89
C THR A 45 8.95 16.14 9.19
N LYS A 46 10.22 16.39 9.55
CA LYS A 46 11.04 17.47 8.97
C LYS A 46 11.49 17.22 7.52
N MET A 47 11.64 15.94 7.14
CA MET A 47 12.14 15.55 5.82
C MET A 47 11.02 15.09 4.88
N PHE A 48 9.77 15.14 5.33
CA PHE A 48 8.65 14.61 4.56
C PHE A 48 8.42 15.48 3.30
N PRO A 49 8.56 14.92 2.08
CA PRO A 49 8.47 15.69 0.84
C PRO A 49 7.03 16.09 0.47
N GLY A 50 6.08 15.86 1.36
CA GLY A 50 4.66 15.98 1.06
C GLY A 50 4.09 14.67 0.53
N VAL A 51 2.79 14.73 0.25
CA VAL A 51 2.00 13.58 -0.10
C VAL A 51 1.92 13.46 -1.61
N LEU A 52 2.21 12.25 -2.14
CA LEU A 52 2.05 11.97 -3.56
C LEU A 52 0.59 12.07 -3.99
N GLU A 53 0.36 12.59 -5.19
CA GLU A 53 -0.95 12.54 -5.81
C GLU A 53 -1.38 11.10 -6.11
N SER A 54 -2.68 10.89 -6.25
CA SER A 54 -3.19 9.58 -6.66
C SER A 54 -2.71 9.22 -8.05
N THR A 55 -2.38 7.95 -8.27
CA THR A 55 -2.02 7.44 -9.60
C THR A 55 -3.27 7.16 -10.43
N ALA A 56 -3.11 6.94 -11.74
CA ALA A 56 -4.19 6.52 -12.61
C ALA A 56 -4.84 5.20 -12.12
N LEU A 57 -4.03 4.25 -11.65
CA LEU A 57 -4.51 2.98 -11.12
C LEU A 57 -5.34 3.16 -9.84
N SER A 58 -4.91 4.02 -8.91
CA SER A 58 -5.69 4.35 -7.71
C SER A 58 -7.05 4.96 -8.04
N ARG A 59 -7.11 5.88 -9.03
CA ARG A 59 -8.36 6.45 -9.52
C ARG A 59 -9.30 5.40 -10.12
N MET A 60 -8.77 4.49 -10.94
CA MET A 60 -9.57 3.40 -11.52
C MET A 60 -10.20 2.51 -10.44
N PHE A 61 -9.44 2.14 -9.40
CA PHE A 61 -10.01 1.35 -8.30
C PHE A 61 -11.09 2.09 -7.52
N VAL A 62 -10.95 3.40 -7.31
CA VAL A 62 -12.01 4.21 -6.69
C VAL A 62 -13.26 4.23 -7.56
N ASN A 63 -13.13 4.39 -8.87
CA ASN A 63 -14.25 4.34 -9.80
C ASN A 63 -14.98 2.98 -9.79
N GLN A 64 -14.27 1.90 -9.42
CA GLN A 64 -14.82 0.56 -9.23
C GLN A 64 -15.36 0.30 -7.81
N GLY A 65 -15.39 1.31 -6.94
CA GLY A 65 -15.94 1.23 -5.59
C GLY A 65 -14.95 0.83 -4.49
N VAL A 66 -13.65 0.71 -4.80
CA VAL A 66 -12.63 0.46 -3.77
C VAL A 66 -12.42 1.72 -2.93
N LYS A 67 -12.48 1.58 -1.60
CA LYS A 67 -12.32 2.69 -0.66
C LYS A 67 -10.87 3.15 -0.54
N ILE A 68 -10.42 4.04 -1.44
CA ILE A 68 -9.11 4.70 -1.42
C ILE A 68 -9.33 6.21 -1.33
N ARG A 69 -8.56 6.92 -0.50
CA ARG A 69 -8.60 8.38 -0.45
C ARG A 69 -7.88 8.97 -1.68
N LEU A 70 -8.62 9.65 -2.56
CA LEU A 70 -8.01 10.37 -3.68
C LEU A 70 -7.37 11.68 -3.21
N ARG A 71 -6.23 11.98 -3.80
CA ARG A 71 -5.46 13.21 -3.59
C ARG A 71 -5.12 13.76 -4.96
N ASN A 72 -5.53 14.99 -5.22
CA ASN A 72 -5.18 15.70 -6.45
C ASN A 72 -3.81 16.33 -6.26
N GLY A 73 -2.95 16.27 -7.27
CA GLY A 73 -1.73 17.07 -7.28
C GLY A 73 -2.11 18.56 -7.16
N HIS A 74 -1.38 19.29 -6.32
CA HIS A 74 -1.47 20.75 -6.35
C HIS A 74 -1.00 21.22 -7.73
N GLN A 75 -1.88 21.89 -8.48
CA GLN A 75 -1.45 22.96 -9.40
C GLN A 75 -1.09 24.18 -8.55
#